data_AF-A0A7S1F4G1-F1
#
_entry.id   AF-A0A7S1F4G1-F1
#
_cell.length_a   1.000
_cell.length_b   1.000
_cell.length_c   1.000
_cell.angle_alpha   90.00
_cell.angle_beta   90.00
_cell.angle_gamma   90.00
#
_symmetry.space_group_name_H-M   'P 1'
#
loop_
_entity.id
_entity.type
_entity.pdbx_description
1 polymer ?
#
loop_
_entity_poly.entity_id
_entity_poly.type
_entity_poly.pdbx_seq_one_letter_code
_entity_poly.pdbx_strand_id
1 'polypeptide(L)'
;ETIKDWGLNPSVVSYNATISACDRGRPDVAMTLLKEMEAHRVEPTVITFSAAISAAGRGHAWRWALALLDEAIGRCRMDVVPFSAAVSSCEKGEQWERALDLLRYMKTHGPSPNVITFNSVITACQ
;
A
#
# COMPACT_ATOMS: atom_id res chain seq x y z
N GLU A 1 -4.40 -12.10 19.14
CA GLU A 1 -4.15 -13.55 18.94
C GLU A 1 -3.58 -13.71 17.54
N THR A 2 -2.42 -14.36 17.40
CA THR A 2 -1.71 -14.49 16.12
C THR A 2 -1.92 -15.88 15.53
N ILE A 3 -1.86 -15.97 14.19
CA ILE A 3 -2.14 -17.17 13.38
C ILE A 3 -1.34 -18.42 13.82
N LYS A 4 -0.27 -18.25 14.60
CA LYS A 4 0.53 -19.34 15.19
C LYS A 4 -0.28 -20.32 16.05
N ASP A 5 -1.30 -19.86 16.78
CA ASP A 5 -2.03 -20.73 17.73
C ASP A 5 -2.94 -21.77 17.05
N TRP A 6 -3.17 -21.65 15.74
CA TRP A 6 -4.12 -22.51 15.02
C TRP A 6 -3.47 -23.63 14.20
N GLY A 7 -2.14 -23.75 14.19
CA GLY A 7 -1.43 -24.83 13.46
C GLY A 7 -1.65 -24.82 11.94
N LEU A 8 -2.19 -23.72 11.39
CA LEU A 8 -2.43 -23.54 9.97
C LEU A 8 -1.15 -23.03 9.30
N ASN A 9 -0.67 -23.75 8.29
CA ASN A 9 0.44 -23.28 7.47
C ASN A 9 0.02 -21.96 6.80
N PRO A 10 0.62 -20.80 7.14
CA PRO A 10 0.12 -19.51 6.69
C PRO A 10 0.16 -19.42 5.17
N SER A 11 -1.02 -19.35 4.53
CA SER A 11 -1.11 -19.17 3.08
C SER A 11 -1.07 -17.68 2.72
N VAL A 12 -0.79 -17.37 1.45
CA VAL A 12 -0.89 -15.99 0.89
C VAL A 12 -2.24 -15.35 1.26
N VAL A 13 -3.32 -16.13 1.28
CA VAL A 13 -4.67 -15.65 1.63
C VAL A 13 -4.76 -15.23 3.10
N SER A 14 -4.15 -15.98 4.01
CA SER A 14 -4.12 -15.69 5.45
C SER A 14 -3.34 -14.41 5.76
N TYR A 15 -2.20 -14.20 5.09
CA TYR A 15 -1.43 -12.97 5.21
C TYR A 15 -2.16 -11.78 4.58
N ASN A 16 -2.75 -11.93 3.40
CA ASN A 16 -3.51 -10.85 2.77
C ASN A 16 -4.70 -10.40 3.63
N ALA A 17 -5.40 -11.34 4.26
CA ALA A 17 -6.50 -11.04 5.17
C ALA A 17 -6.03 -10.25 6.40
N THR A 18 -4.92 -10.67 7.02
CA THR A 18 -4.36 -9.98 8.21
C THR A 18 -3.76 -8.62 7.88
N ILE A 19 -3.10 -8.48 6.74
CA ILE A 19 -2.60 -7.19 6.23
C ILE A 19 -3.78 -6.26 5.90
N SER A 20 -4.84 -6.77 5.29
CA SER A 20 -6.05 -5.99 5.00
C SER A 20 -6.78 -5.56 6.28
N ALA A 21 -6.76 -6.41 7.30
CA ALA A 21 -7.30 -6.16 8.63
C ALA A 21 -6.39 -5.32 9.53
N CYS A 22 -5.18 -4.96 9.09
CA CYS A 22 -4.41 -3.91 9.75
C CYS A 22 -5.21 -2.60 9.63
N ASP A 23 -5.93 -2.27 10.70
CA ASP A 23 -6.73 -1.06 10.78
C ASP A 23 -5.82 0.18 10.87
N ARG A 24 -6.43 1.33 10.61
CA ARG A 24 -5.89 2.68 10.63
C ARG A 24 -4.84 2.83 11.75
N GLY A 25 -3.57 2.88 11.35
CA GLY A 25 -2.47 3.29 12.24
C GLY A 25 -1.55 2.19 12.74
N ARG A 26 -1.60 0.97 12.19
CA ARG A 26 -0.59 -0.09 12.48
C ARG A 26 0.18 -0.55 11.22
N PRO A 27 0.82 0.36 10.48
CA PRO A 27 1.65 -0.01 9.32
C PRO A 27 2.81 -0.94 9.72
N ASP A 28 3.28 -0.86 10.96
CA ASP A 28 4.35 -1.71 11.49
C ASP A 28 3.97 -3.20 11.49
N VAL A 29 2.69 -3.51 11.70
CA VAL A 29 2.18 -4.89 11.68
C VAL A 29 2.16 -5.42 10.25
N ALA A 30 1.70 -4.62 9.29
CA ALA A 30 1.72 -5.00 7.88
C ALA A 30 3.15 -5.29 7.39
N MET A 31 4.14 -4.51 7.81
CA MET A 31 5.55 -4.75 7.49
C MET A 31 6.13 -5.99 8.13
N THR A 32 5.78 -6.23 9.41
CA THR A 32 6.19 -7.45 10.10
C THR A 32 5.64 -8.68 9.38
N LEU A 33 4.38 -8.62 8.95
CA LEU A 33 3.74 -9.69 8.17
C LEU A 33 4.38 -9.87 6.80
N LEU A 34 4.75 -8.80 6.08
CA LEU A 34 5.48 -8.90 4.80
C LEU A 34 6.84 -9.58 4.96
N LYS A 35 7.62 -9.20 5.98
CA LYS A 35 8.90 -9.85 6.30
C LYS A 35 8.72 -11.30 6.72
N GLU A 36 7.65 -11.59 7.46
CA GLU A 36 7.31 -12.93 7.88
C GLU A 36 6.95 -13.81 6.67
N MET A 37 6.20 -13.29 5.69
CA MET A 37 5.92 -13.97 4.42
C MET A 37 7.23 -14.37 3.71
N GLU A 38 8.15 -13.42 3.55
CA GLU A 38 9.45 -13.69 2.92
C GLU A 38 10.27 -14.74 3.69
N ALA A 39 10.29 -14.65 5.02
CA ALA A 39 10.99 -15.63 5.87
C ALA A 39 10.41 -17.05 5.74
N HIS A 40 9.11 -17.17 5.51
CA HIS A 40 8.43 -18.44 5.26
C HIS A 40 8.45 -18.86 3.77
N ARG A 41 9.21 -18.15 2.92
CA ARG A 41 9.30 -18.37 1.47
C ARG A 41 7.95 -18.25 0.75
N VAL A 42 7.07 -17.41 1.29
CA VAL A 42 5.80 -17.03 0.67
C VAL A 42 6.02 -15.66 0.01
N GLU A 43 6.01 -15.59 -1.31
CA GLU A 43 6.21 -14.29 -1.97
C GLU A 43 5.00 -13.36 -1.81
N PRO A 44 5.21 -12.10 -1.39
CA PRO A 44 4.19 -11.07 -1.46
C PRO A 44 3.73 -10.84 -2.90
N THR A 45 2.43 -10.77 -3.10
CA THR A 45 1.83 -10.55 -4.42
C THR A 45 1.34 -9.11 -4.58
N VAL A 46 0.92 -8.73 -5.80
CA VAL A 46 0.23 -7.45 -6.06
C VAL A 46 -0.92 -7.21 -5.08
N ILE A 47 -1.67 -8.26 -4.73
CA ILE A 47 -2.78 -8.19 -3.76
C ILE A 47 -2.25 -7.83 -2.37
N THR A 48 -1.14 -8.45 -1.96
CA THR A 48 -0.49 -8.22 -0.66
C THR A 48 -0.04 -6.76 -0.53
N PHE A 49 0.67 -6.24 -1.53
CA PHE A 49 1.11 -4.85 -1.55
C PHE A 49 -0.07 -3.87 -1.63
N SER A 50 -1.07 -4.15 -2.47
CA SER A 50 -2.27 -3.31 -2.61
C SER A 50 -3.02 -3.18 -1.27
N ALA A 51 -3.16 -4.29 -0.53
CA ALA A 51 -3.75 -4.29 0.80
C ALA A 51 -2.92 -3.46 1.80
N ALA A 52 -1.59 -3.64 1.83
CA ALA A 52 -0.70 -2.93 2.74
C ALA A 52 -0.68 -1.41 2.49
N ILE A 53 -0.60 -0.99 1.23
CA ILE A 53 -0.62 0.42 0.81
C ILE A 53 -1.97 1.05 1.14
N SER A 54 -3.07 0.32 0.91
CA SER A 54 -4.42 0.78 1.26
C SER A 54 -4.60 0.95 2.77
N ALA A 55 -4.07 0.02 3.57
CA ALA A 55 -4.07 0.13 5.03
C ALA A 55 -3.24 1.34 5.51
N ALA A 56 -2.05 1.54 4.96
CA ALA A 56 -1.20 2.70 5.26
C ALA A 56 -1.89 4.03 4.90
N GLY A 57 -2.57 4.10 3.75
CA GLY A 57 -3.31 5.29 3.33
C GLY A 57 -4.56 5.60 4.17
N ARG A 58 -5.20 4.58 4.75
CA ARG A 58 -6.25 4.77 5.77
C ARG A 58 -5.67 5.27 7.10
N GLY A 59 -4.47 4.83 7.46
CA GLY A 59 -3.77 5.19 8.70
C GLY A 59 -2.96 6.49 8.66
N HIS A 60 -3.11 7.33 7.63
CA HIS A 60 -2.36 8.58 7.46
C HIS A 60 -0.82 8.39 7.41
N ALA A 61 -0.35 7.17 7.15
CA ALA A 61 1.06 6.82 7.14
C ALA A 61 1.64 6.96 5.71
N TRP A 62 1.67 8.19 5.19
CA TRP A 62 2.05 8.47 3.80
C TRP A 62 3.46 7.98 3.45
N ARG A 63 4.44 8.11 4.35
CA ARG A 63 5.81 7.62 4.16
C ARG A 63 5.84 6.12 3.89
N TRP A 64 5.01 5.39 4.62
CA TRP A 64 4.89 3.94 4.50
C TRP A 64 4.18 3.55 3.20
N ALA A 65 3.08 4.22 2.86
CA ALA A 65 2.37 3.98 1.62
C ALA A 65 3.27 4.18 0.39
N LEU A 66 4.12 5.22 0.41
CA LEU A 66 5.10 5.47 -0.66
C LEU A 66 6.21 4.42 -0.71
N ALA A 67 6.80 4.06 0.43
CA ALA A 67 7.86 3.06 0.48
C ALA A 67 7.38 1.68 -0.03
N LEU A 68 6.18 1.26 0.39
CA LEU A 68 5.57 0.02 -0.07
C LEU A 68 5.22 0.06 -1.57
N LEU A 69 4.78 1.21 -2.08
CA LEU A 69 4.49 1.38 -3.49
C LEU A 69 5.78 1.31 -4.34
N ASP A 70 6.87 1.93 -3.89
CA ASP A 70 8.17 1.90 -4.56
C ASP A 70 8.73 0.46 -4.62
N GLU A 71 8.68 -0.26 -3.50
CA GLU A 71 9.05 -1.68 -3.45
C GLU A 71 8.17 -2.52 -4.38
N ALA A 72 6.86 -2.29 -4.38
CA ALA A 72 5.94 -3.02 -5.23
C ALA A 72 6.17 -2.76 -6.72
N ILE A 73 6.48 -1.52 -7.11
CA ILE A 73 6.82 -1.16 -8.51
C ILE A 73 8.10 -1.87 -8.96
N GLY A 74 9.09 -2.03 -8.09
CA GLY A 74 10.32 -2.74 -8.39
C GLY A 74 10.13 -4.26 -8.58
N ARG A 75 9.07 -4.83 -8.02
CA ARG A 75 8.81 -6.28 -8.05
C ARG A 75 7.67 -6.68 -8.99
N CYS A 76 6.68 -5.83 -9.18
CA CYS A 76 5.42 -6.16 -9.84
C CYS A 76 4.83 -4.97 -10.60
N ARG A 77 4.03 -5.27 -11.64
CA ARG A 77 3.21 -4.24 -12.30
C ARG A 77 1.97 -3.97 -11.46
N MET A 78 1.92 -2.77 -10.87
CA MET A 78 0.84 -2.35 -9.98
C MET A 78 -0.35 -1.72 -10.73
N ASP A 79 -1.55 -1.99 -10.24
CA ASP A 79 -2.80 -1.40 -10.74
C ASP A 79 -3.06 0.00 -10.17
N VAL A 80 -4.10 0.67 -10.67
CA VAL A 80 -4.49 2.03 -10.27
C VAL A 80 -4.82 2.15 -8.77
N VAL A 81 -5.30 1.09 -8.14
CA VAL A 81 -5.77 1.09 -6.75
C VAL A 81 -4.64 1.43 -5.75
N PRO A 82 -3.50 0.72 -5.74
CA PRO A 82 -2.37 1.06 -4.88
C PRO A 82 -1.86 2.48 -5.06
N PHE A 83 -1.77 2.97 -6.30
CA PHE A 83 -1.36 4.35 -6.58
C PHE A 83 -2.36 5.35 -6.01
N SER A 84 -3.65 5.15 -6.25
CA SER A 84 -4.71 6.01 -5.72
C SER A 84 -4.70 6.05 -4.19
N ALA A 85 -4.44 4.92 -3.53
CA ALA A 85 -4.29 4.86 -2.08
C ALA A 85 -3.06 5.62 -1.57
N ALA A 86 -1.92 5.52 -2.27
CA ALA A 86 -0.72 6.27 -1.93
C ALA A 86 -0.89 7.78 -2.13
N VAL A 87 -1.55 8.20 -3.22
CA VAL A 87 -1.85 9.62 -3.48
C VAL A 87 -2.81 10.18 -2.42
N SER A 88 -3.89 9.46 -2.07
CA SER A 88 -4.79 9.87 -0.99
C SER A 88 -4.09 9.89 0.38
N SER A 89 -3.09 9.04 0.60
CA SER A 89 -2.27 9.12 1.82
C SER A 89 -1.42 10.39 1.85
N CYS A 90 -0.88 10.82 0.70
CA CYS A 90 -0.08 12.05 0.57
C CYS A 90 -0.94 13.29 0.77
N GLU A 91 -2.16 13.31 0.22
CA GLU A 91 -3.18 14.34 0.49
C GLU A 91 -3.39 14.54 1.99
N LYS A 92 -3.66 13.45 2.71
CA LYS A 92 -3.86 13.46 4.17
C LYS A 92 -2.62 13.80 4.98
N GLY A 93 -1.44 13.69 4.38
CA GLY A 93 -0.17 14.07 4.97
C GLY A 93 0.32 15.46 4.56
N GLU A 94 -0.52 16.22 3.83
CA GLU A 94 -0.17 17.54 3.27
C GLU A 94 1.08 17.50 2.37
N GLN A 95 1.33 16.34 1.74
CA GLN A 95 2.50 16.09 0.88
C GLN A 95 2.12 16.22 -0.60
N TRP A 96 1.67 17.41 -1.01
CA TRP A 96 1.21 17.66 -2.38
C TRP A 96 2.28 17.45 -3.45
N GLU A 97 3.54 17.77 -3.16
CA GLU A 97 4.67 17.56 -4.08
C GLU A 97 4.79 16.07 -4.45
N ARG A 98 4.73 15.19 -3.45
CA ARG A 98 4.81 13.75 -3.65
C ARG A 98 3.57 13.18 -4.33
N ALA A 99 2.39 13.72 -4.01
CA ALA A 99 1.15 13.37 -4.68
C ALA A 99 1.24 13.71 -6.19
N LEU A 100 1.82 14.87 -6.53
CA LEU A 100 2.02 15.31 -7.90
C LEU A 100 3.05 14.45 -8.64
N ASP A 101 4.14 14.09 -7.99
CA ASP A 101 5.16 13.21 -8.57
C ASP A 101 4.61 11.82 -8.87
N LEU A 102 3.80 11.25 -7.97
CA LEU A 102 3.08 10.01 -8.23
C LEU A 102 2.12 10.12 -9.41
N LEU A 103 1.37 11.23 -9.52
CA LEU A 103 0.47 11.45 -10.65
C LEU A 103 1.24 11.53 -11.98
N ARG A 104 2.41 12.19 -11.99
CA ARG A 104 3.30 12.24 -13.17
C ARG A 104 3.84 10.86 -13.52
N TYR A 105 4.26 10.10 -12.51
CA TYR A 105 4.72 8.72 -12.69
C TYR A 105 3.63 7.85 -13.33
N MET A 106 2.39 7.91 -12.81
CA MET A 106 1.26 7.18 -13.37
C MET A 106 0.98 7.53 -14.83
N LYS A 107 1.07 8.81 -15.20
CA LYS A 107 0.86 9.25 -16.60
C LYS A 107 1.91 8.75 -17.57
N THR A 108 3.13 8.50 -17.10
CA THR A 108 4.30 8.21 -17.94
C THR A 108 4.66 6.73 -17.98
N HIS A 109 4.55 6.05 -16.85
CA HIS A 109 5.03 4.68 -16.66
C HIS A 109 3.98 3.73 -16.03
N GLY A 110 2.91 4.30 -15.48
CA GLY A 110 1.94 3.56 -14.67
C GLY A 110 0.56 3.38 -15.30
N PRO A 111 -0.41 2.92 -14.51
CA PRO A 111 -1.81 2.86 -14.93
C PRO A 111 -2.40 4.27 -15.03
N SER A 112 -3.39 4.44 -15.91
CA SER A 112 -4.05 5.74 -16.11
C SER A 112 -4.64 6.27 -14.80
N PRO A 113 -4.30 7.49 -14.37
CA PRO A 113 -4.90 8.10 -13.18
C PRO A 113 -6.42 8.22 -13.31
N ASN A 114 -7.12 7.96 -12.21
CA ASN A 114 -8.57 8.13 -12.14
C ASN A 114 -8.96 9.47 -11.47
N VAL A 115 -10.25 9.76 -11.45
CA VAL A 115 -10.81 10.98 -10.84
C VAL A 115 -10.38 11.14 -9.37
N ILE A 116 -10.31 10.03 -8.61
CA ILE A 116 -9.87 10.04 -7.21
C ILE A 116 -8.43 10.55 -7.11
N THR A 117 -7.55 10.08 -8.00
CA THR A 117 -6.13 10.47 -8.00
C THR A 117 -5.98 11.98 -8.27
N PHE A 118 -6.72 12.51 -9.26
CA PHE A 118 -6.68 13.95 -9.56
C PHE A 118 -7.25 14.79 -8.40
N ASN A 119 -8.39 14.39 -7.84
CA ASN A 119 -9.01 15.12 -6.74
C ASN A 119 -8.09 15.15 -5.51
N SER A 120 -7.49 14.02 -5.14
CA SER A 120 -6.54 13.97 -4.02
C SER A 120 -5.33 14.89 -4.21
N VAL A 121 -4.80 15.03 -5.44
CA VAL A 121 -3.72 15.98 -5.71
C VAL A 121 -4.20 17.43 -5.58
N ILE A 122 -5.38 17.76 -6.10
CA ILE A 122 -5.95 19.11 -5.99
C ILE A 122 -6.19 19.48 -4.52
N THR A 123 -6.76 18.57 -3.74
CA THR A 123 -7.03 18.76 -2.30
C THR A 123 -5.74 18.86 -1.49
N ALA A 124 -4.68 18.13 -1.85
CA ALA A 124 -3.39 18.24 -1.17
C ALA A 124 -2.76 19.65 -1.31
N CYS A 125 -3.10 20.37 -2.38
CA CYS A 125 -2.57 21.71 -2.68
C CYS A 125 -3.36 22.86 -2.02
N GLN A 126 -4.49 22.57 -1.35
CA GLN A 126 -5.29 23.56 -0.61
C GLN A 126 -4.83 23.68 0.83
#